data_AF-A0A090YMX4-F1
#
_entry.id   AF-A0A090YMX4-F1
#
_cell.length_a   1.000
_cell.length_b   1.000
_cell.length_c   1.000
_cell.angle_alpha   90.00
_cell.angle_beta   90.00
_cell.angle_gamma   90.00
#
_symmetry.space_group_name_H-M   'P 1'
#
loop_
_entity.id
_entity.type
_entity.pdbx_description
1 polymer ?
#
loop_
_entity_poly.entity_id
_entity_poly.type
_entity_poly.pdbx_seq_one_letter_code
_entity_poly.pdbx_strand_id
1 'polypeptide(L)'
;MRTTAQENRAVGEKLAEKLNLASGESVLIMPLKGVSMIDAEGQPFHGPEEDLALFDALRANLDRSKVELYELDAHINDDSFALNAAKKLIAMMEGKA
;
A
#
# COMPACT_ATOMS: atom_id res chain seq x y z
N MET A 1 9.95 -10.85 -14.57
CA MET A 1 9.75 -11.83 -13.49
C MET A 1 8.68 -11.26 -12.57
N ARG A 2 7.59 -12.00 -12.29
CA ARG A 2 6.58 -11.61 -11.30
C ARG A 2 7.01 -12.13 -9.93
N THR A 3 6.88 -11.31 -8.90
CA THR A 3 7.07 -11.72 -7.50
C THR A 3 6.01 -12.73 -7.11
N THR A 4 6.40 -13.74 -6.33
CA THR A 4 5.52 -14.78 -5.78
C THR A 4 4.79 -14.29 -4.52
N ALA A 5 3.74 -14.98 -4.09
CA ALA A 5 3.04 -14.67 -2.83
C ALA A 5 3.97 -14.70 -1.60
N GLN A 6 4.94 -15.63 -1.56
CA GLN A 6 5.93 -15.70 -0.49
C GLN A 6 6.83 -14.45 -0.48
N GLU A 7 7.30 -14.02 -1.65
CA GLU A 7 8.11 -12.80 -1.77
C GLU A 7 7.31 -11.55 -1.40
N ASN A 8 6.05 -11.46 -1.83
CA ASN A 8 5.17 -10.33 -1.48
C ASN A 8 4.88 -10.25 0.02
N ARG A 9 4.68 -11.39 0.69
CA ARG A 9 4.58 -11.44 2.16
C ARG A 9 5.84 -10.89 2.82
N ALA A 10 7.02 -11.35 2.40
CA ALA A 10 8.30 -10.88 2.94
C ALA A 10 8.51 -9.37 2.69
N VAL A 11 8.08 -8.86 1.54
CA VAL A 11 8.08 -7.42 1.24
C VAL A 11 7.14 -6.67 2.19
N GLY A 12 5.91 -7.14 2.41
CA GLY A 12 4.95 -6.53 3.33
C GLY A 12 5.46 -6.47 4.77
N GLU A 13 6.03 -7.57 5.26
CA GLU A 13 6.69 -7.63 6.57
C GLU A 13 7.83 -6.61 6.68
N LYS A 14 8.67 -6.52 5.65
CA LYS A 14 9.81 -5.59 5.65
C LYS A 14 9.38 -4.12 5.57
N LEU A 15 8.35 -3.80 4.80
CA LEU A 15 7.77 -2.47 4.73
C LEU A 15 7.18 -2.06 6.07
N ALA A 16 6.39 -2.94 6.70
CA ALA A 16 5.84 -2.70 8.04
C ALA A 16 6.94 -2.48 9.09
N GLU A 17 8.00 -3.31 9.09
CA GLU A 17 9.17 -3.12 9.98
C GLU A 17 9.74 -1.69 9.86
N LYS A 18 9.90 -1.17 8.65
CA LYS A 18 10.46 0.17 8.43
C LYS A 18 9.48 1.28 8.77
N LEU A 19 8.22 1.15 8.39
CA LEU A 19 7.18 2.12 8.69
C LEU A 19 6.98 2.27 10.22
N ASN A 20 7.08 1.18 10.98
CA ASN A 20 6.95 1.20 12.45
C ASN A 20 8.09 1.95 13.17
N LEU A 21 9.17 2.30 12.46
CA LEU A 21 10.28 3.11 12.97
C LEU A 21 10.09 4.61 12.71
N ALA A 22 9.03 5.02 12.00
CA ALA A 22 8.76 6.42 11.75
C ALA A 22 8.54 7.18 13.07
N SER A 23 9.13 8.38 13.15
CA SER A 23 9.01 9.29 14.29
C SER A 23 8.09 10.49 14.03
N GLY A 24 7.71 10.70 12.76
CA GLY A 24 6.76 11.72 12.34
C GLY A 24 5.47 11.10 11.82
N GLU A 25 4.48 11.94 11.60
CA GLU A 25 3.20 11.54 11.03
C GLU A 25 3.40 10.78 9.71
N SER A 26 2.81 9.60 9.61
CA SER A 26 3.05 8.67 8.52
C SER A 26 1.76 7.98 8.11
N VAL A 27 1.57 7.82 6.80
CA VAL A 27 0.45 7.11 6.20
C VAL A 27 0.94 6.12 5.15
N LEU A 28 0.37 4.92 5.15
CA LEU A 28 0.49 3.94 4.08
C LEU A 28 -0.81 3.92 3.28
N ILE A 29 -0.75 4.25 1.99
CA ILE A 29 -1.90 4.22 1.09
C ILE A 29 -1.83 2.96 0.23
N MET A 30 -2.80 2.05 0.37
CA MET A 30 -2.83 0.77 -0.35
C MET A 30 -3.82 0.78 -1.53
N PRO A 31 -3.37 0.52 -2.78
CA PRO A 31 -4.24 0.37 -3.94
C PRO A 31 -4.79 -1.06 -4.02
N LEU A 32 -6.03 -1.28 -3.58
CA LEU A 32 -6.59 -2.61 -3.44
C LEU A 32 -6.83 -3.36 -4.77
N LYS A 33 -6.74 -2.68 -5.93
CA LYS A 33 -6.95 -3.30 -7.25
C LYS A 33 -5.68 -3.58 -8.04
N GLY A 34 -4.50 -3.37 -7.45
CA GLY A 34 -3.21 -3.71 -8.07
C GLY A 34 -2.15 -2.63 -7.87
N VAL A 35 -0.88 -3.06 -7.83
CA VAL A 35 0.26 -2.21 -7.43
C VAL A 35 1.11 -1.73 -8.61
N SER A 36 0.80 -2.11 -9.84
CA SER A 36 1.55 -1.69 -11.04
C SER A 36 0.70 -1.73 -12.30
N MET A 37 1.13 -1.04 -13.36
CA MET A 37 0.43 -1.02 -14.65
C MET A 37 0.10 -2.39 -15.25
N ILE A 38 0.95 -3.40 -14.98
CA ILE A 38 0.79 -4.76 -15.52
C ILE A 38 0.23 -5.75 -14.50
N ASP A 39 -0.21 -5.25 -13.33
CA ASP A 39 -0.83 -6.01 -12.25
C ASP A 39 -2.32 -5.62 -12.15
N ALA A 40 -3.06 -5.97 -13.19
CA ALA A 40 -4.48 -5.67 -13.35
C ALA A 40 -5.13 -6.77 -14.19
N GLU A 41 -6.44 -6.94 -14.09
CA GLU A 41 -7.16 -8.02 -14.81
C GLU A 41 -6.77 -8.06 -16.30
N GLY A 42 -6.40 -9.25 -16.79
CA GLY A 42 -5.95 -9.47 -18.17
C GLY A 42 -4.50 -9.07 -18.47
N GLN A 43 -3.76 -8.51 -17.50
CA GLN A 43 -2.34 -8.19 -17.66
C GLN A 43 -1.41 -9.33 -17.20
N PRO A 44 -0.16 -9.39 -17.69
CA PRO A 44 0.73 -10.53 -17.44
C PRO A 44 1.03 -10.80 -15.97
N PHE A 45 0.97 -9.78 -15.10
CA PHE A 45 1.34 -9.88 -13.68
C PHE A 45 0.14 -9.80 -12.75
N HIS A 46 -1.10 -9.87 -13.26
CA HIS A 46 -2.29 -9.92 -12.42
C HIS A 46 -2.19 -11.06 -11.41
N GLY A 47 -2.02 -10.70 -10.15
CA GLY A 47 -1.73 -11.65 -9.07
C GLY A 47 -2.57 -11.36 -7.84
N PRO A 48 -3.88 -11.70 -7.84
CA PRO A 48 -4.73 -11.43 -6.67
C PRO A 48 -4.25 -12.15 -5.41
N GLU A 49 -3.57 -13.31 -5.54
CA GLU A 49 -2.96 -14.01 -4.41
C GLU A 49 -1.71 -13.28 -3.91
N GLU A 50 -0.84 -12.82 -4.81
CA GLU A 50 0.35 -12.03 -4.52
C GLU A 50 0.01 -10.72 -3.80
N ASP A 51 -0.98 -10.01 -4.30
CA ASP A 51 -1.44 -8.73 -3.75
C ASP A 51 -2.06 -8.95 -2.37
N LEU A 52 -2.89 -9.98 -2.20
CA LEU A 52 -3.46 -10.33 -0.91
C LEU A 52 -2.36 -10.69 0.10
N ALA A 53 -1.33 -11.45 -0.31
CA ALA A 53 -0.20 -11.78 0.55
C ALA A 53 0.59 -10.54 1.02
N LEU A 54 0.76 -9.55 0.13
CA LEU A 54 1.35 -8.26 0.48
C LEU A 54 0.47 -7.48 1.47
N PHE A 55 -0.82 -7.35 1.16
CA PHE A 55 -1.75 -6.53 1.95
C PHE A 55 -2.00 -7.13 3.34
N ASP A 56 -2.14 -8.45 3.46
CA ASP A 56 -2.32 -9.11 4.75
C ASP A 56 -1.07 -9.02 5.61
N ALA A 57 0.13 -9.14 5.02
CA ALA A 57 1.39 -8.92 5.73
C ALA A 57 1.47 -7.48 6.27
N LEU A 58 1.08 -6.47 5.49
CA LEU A 58 1.03 -5.09 5.93
C LEU A 58 0.00 -4.88 7.04
N ARG A 59 -1.24 -5.35 6.87
CA ARG A 59 -2.32 -5.24 7.88
C ARG A 59 -1.93 -5.87 9.22
N ALA A 60 -1.26 -7.02 9.18
CA ALA A 60 -0.90 -7.78 10.38
C ALA A 60 0.28 -7.16 11.15
N ASN A 61 1.23 -6.53 10.45
CA ASN A 61 2.50 -6.09 11.04
C ASN A 61 2.62 -4.58 11.24
N LEU A 62 1.74 -3.78 10.64
CA LEU A 62 1.80 -2.32 10.77
C LEU A 62 1.33 -1.86 12.16
N ASP A 63 2.17 -1.08 12.85
CA ASP A 63 1.83 -0.42 14.10
C ASP A 63 0.88 0.75 13.82
N ARG A 64 -0.42 0.47 13.96
CA ARG A 64 -1.51 1.43 13.70
C ARG A 64 -1.53 2.62 14.66
N SER A 65 -0.75 2.59 15.74
CA SER A 65 -0.55 3.75 16.61
C SER A 65 0.46 4.76 16.06
N LYS A 66 1.30 4.34 15.11
CA LYS A 66 2.33 5.19 14.48
C LYS A 66 2.04 5.51 13.02
N VAL A 67 1.39 4.59 12.31
CA VAL A 67 1.18 4.68 10.88
C VAL A 67 -0.30 4.50 10.57
N GLU A 68 -0.90 5.51 9.95
CA GLU A 68 -2.24 5.39 9.41
C GLU A 68 -2.24 4.44 8.21
N LEU A 69 -3.19 3.51 8.16
CA LEU A 69 -3.42 2.69 6.98
C LEU A 69 -4.63 3.24 6.24
N TYR A 70 -4.43 3.66 4.99
CA TYR A 70 -5.47 4.20 4.14
C TYR A 70 -5.68 3.29 2.91
N GLU A 71 -6.75 2.50 2.94
CA GLU A 71 -7.05 1.53 1.89
C GLU A 71 -7.99 2.15 0.86
N LEU A 72 -7.63 2.08 -0.42
CA LEU A 72 -8.41 2.64 -1.52
C LEU A 72 -8.84 1.53 -2.47
N ASP A 73 -10.14 1.47 -2.76
CA ASP A 73 -10.73 0.57 -3.78
C ASP A 73 -10.41 1.05 -5.21
N ALA A 74 -9.11 1.18 -5.50
CA ALA A 74 -8.56 1.72 -6.72
C ALA A 74 -7.31 0.94 -7.13
N HIS A 75 -7.02 0.96 -8.42
CA HIS A 75 -5.73 0.53 -8.95
C HIS A 75 -4.72 1.67 -8.78
N ILE A 76 -3.42 1.38 -8.63
CA ILE A 76 -2.40 2.43 -8.37
C ILE A 76 -2.37 3.53 -9.44
N ASN A 77 -2.76 3.19 -10.67
CA ASN A 77 -2.80 4.12 -11.82
C ASN A 77 -4.15 4.80 -12.04
N ASP A 78 -5.15 4.59 -11.17
CA ASP A 78 -6.41 5.31 -11.28
C ASP A 78 -6.23 6.76 -10.83
N ASP A 79 -6.86 7.71 -11.52
CA ASP A 79 -6.86 9.14 -11.13
C ASP A 79 -7.34 9.34 -9.69
N SER A 80 -8.29 8.51 -9.24
CA SER A 80 -8.81 8.52 -7.88
C SER A 80 -7.72 8.20 -6.85
N PHE A 81 -6.81 7.25 -7.13
CA PHE A 81 -5.70 6.92 -6.25
C PHE A 81 -4.73 8.10 -6.17
N ALA A 82 -4.33 8.65 -7.32
CA ALA A 82 -3.41 9.79 -7.40
C ALA A 82 -3.94 11.03 -6.66
N LEU A 83 -5.21 11.37 -6.87
CA LEU A 83 -5.85 12.51 -6.20
C LEU A 83 -5.95 12.31 -4.69
N ASN A 84 -6.28 11.11 -4.22
CA ASN A 84 -6.33 10.80 -2.79
C ASN A 84 -4.96 10.89 -2.14
N ALA A 85 -3.92 10.36 -2.80
CA ALA A 85 -2.55 10.44 -2.30
C ALA A 85 -2.06 11.89 -2.17
N ALA A 86 -2.29 12.71 -3.19
CA ALA A 86 -1.93 14.13 -3.16
C ALA A 86 -2.68 14.89 -2.06
N LYS A 87 -4.00 14.68 -1.94
CA LYS A 87 -4.82 15.32 -0.89
C LYS A 87 -4.37 14.93 0.51
N LYS A 88 -4.10 13.63 0.74
CA LYS A 88 -3.63 13.14 2.03
C LYS A 88 -2.28 13.77 2.41
N LEU A 89 -1.33 13.84 1.47
CA LEU A 89 -0.05 14.50 1.71
C LEU A 89 -0.22 15.98 2.07
N ILE A 90 -1.03 16.73 1.32
CA ILE A 90 -1.31 18.14 1.62
C ILE A 90 -1.92 18.31 3.01
N ALA A 91 -2.89 17.46 3.38
CA ALA A 91 -3.51 17.51 4.70
C ALA A 91 -2.50 17.28 5.84
N MET A 92 -1.58 16.34 5.69
CA MET A 92 -0.50 16.09 6.65
C MET A 92 0.45 17.29 6.76
N MET A 93 0.83 17.90 5.62
CA MET A 93 1.70 19.07 5.62
C MET A 93 1.06 20.31 6.28
N GLU A 94 -0.26 20.43 6.19
CA GLU A 94 -1.01 21.53 6.81
C GLU A 94 -1.38 21.25 8.29
N GLY A 95 -1.08 20.07 8.83
CA GLY A 95 -1.46 19.66 10.19
C GLY A 95 -2.97 19.47 10.36
N LYS A 96 -3.66 19.04 9.29
CA LYS A 96 -5.12 18.85 9.25
C LYS A 96 -5.53 17.38 9.11
N ALA A 97 -4.60 16.46 9.34
CA ALA A 97 -4.79 15.03 9.17
C ALA A 97 -5.27 14.34 10.47
#